data_AF-A0A7J3Z9Y6-F1
#
_entry.id   AF-A0A7J3Z9Y6-F1
#
_cell.length_a   1.000
_cell.length_b   1.000
_cell.length_c   1.000
_cell.angle_alpha   90.00
_cell.angle_beta   90.00
_cell.angle_gamma   90.00
#
_symmetry.space_group_name_H-M   'P 1'
#
loop_
_entity.id
_entity.type
_entity.pdbx_description
1 polymer ?
#
loop_
_entity_poly.entity_id
_entity_poly.type
_entity_poly.pdbx_seq_one_letter_code
_entity_poly.pdbx_strand_id
1 'polypeptide(L)'
;MLKSLFTGYYSKAELRLPDDMEFREFALQPFDSQSYVRHLSFRSPEELRRYISQKPPLHLYYSSAVYLQPSAPSMDEKGWRGSDLLFDI
;
A
#
# COMPACT_ATOMS: atom_id res chain seq x y z
N MET A 1 10.79 -20.38 3.64
CA MET A 1 10.71 -20.66 2.18
C MET A 1 9.77 -19.71 1.45
N LEU A 2 8.49 -19.57 1.85
CA LEU A 2 7.56 -18.67 1.14
C LEU A 2 7.90 -17.17 1.30
N LYS A 3 8.17 -16.72 2.53
CA LYS A 3 8.57 -15.32 2.81
C LYS A 3 9.82 -14.89 2.02
N SER A 4 10.81 -15.76 1.88
CA SER A 4 12.02 -15.50 1.09
C SER A 4 11.76 -15.40 -0.41
N LEU A 5 10.81 -16.16 -0.95
CA LEU A 5 10.37 -16.02 -2.34
C LEU A 5 9.71 -14.67 -2.57
N PHE A 6 8.85 -14.23 -1.64
CA PHE A 6 8.21 -12.90 -1.72
C PHE A 6 9.22 -11.76 -1.59
N THR A 7 10.21 -11.87 -0.69
CA THR A 7 11.33 -10.93 -0.63
C THR A 7 12.07 -10.84 -1.97
N GLY A 8 12.40 -11.99 -2.57
CA GLY A 8 13.04 -12.07 -3.88
C GLY A 8 12.22 -11.39 -4.97
N TYR A 9 10.91 -11.67 -5.03
CA TYR A 9 9.98 -11.04 -5.97
C TYR A 9 9.92 -9.52 -5.77
N TYR A 10 9.55 -9.05 -4.58
CA TYR A 10 9.36 -7.62 -4.32
C TYR A 10 10.63 -6.78 -4.42
N SER A 11 11.82 -7.38 -4.26
CA SER A 11 13.10 -6.69 -4.50
C SER A 11 13.31 -6.25 -5.96
N LYS A 12 12.62 -6.91 -6.91
CA LYS A 12 12.78 -6.70 -8.36
C LYS A 12 11.49 -6.30 -9.06
N ALA A 13 10.34 -6.53 -8.45
CA ALA A 13 9.04 -6.31 -9.07
C ALA A 13 8.84 -4.85 -9.45
N GLU A 14 8.31 -4.64 -10.66
CA GLU A 14 7.79 -3.36 -11.13
C GLU A 14 6.28 -3.37 -10.91
N LEU A 15 5.84 -2.71 -9.83
CA LEU A 15 4.43 -2.60 -9.50
C LEU A 15 3.78 -1.54 -10.38
N ARG A 16 2.56 -1.81 -10.86
CA ARG A 16 1.72 -0.79 -11.48
C ARG A 16 1.13 0.08 -10.38
N LEU A 17 1.72 1.25 -10.21
CA LEU A 17 1.30 2.23 -9.23
C LEU A 17 0.62 3.39 -9.96
N PRO A 18 -0.37 4.04 -9.32
CA PRO A 18 -1.03 5.19 -9.91
C PRO A 18 -0.14 6.44 -9.78
N ASP A 19 -0.29 7.38 -10.73
CA ASP A 19 0.53 8.60 -10.77
C ASP A 19 0.35 9.49 -9.52
N ASP A 20 -0.79 9.35 -8.85
CA ASP A 20 -1.17 10.08 -7.63
C ASP A 20 -0.89 9.27 -6.33
N MET A 21 0.06 8.33 -6.36
CA MET A 21 0.32 7.41 -5.23
C MET A 21 0.57 8.10 -3.89
N GLU A 22 1.12 9.31 -3.89
CA GLU A 22 1.38 10.09 -2.66
C GLU A 22 0.09 10.48 -1.93
N PHE A 23 -1.05 10.46 -2.64
CA PHE A 23 -2.37 10.77 -2.11
C PHE A 23 -3.19 9.51 -1.79
N ARG A 24 -2.58 8.33 -1.83
CA ARG A 24 -3.25 7.05 -1.55
C ARG A 24 -2.81 6.44 -0.22
N GLU A 25 -3.77 5.84 0.47
CA GLU A 25 -3.47 5.01 1.64
C GLU A 25 -3.06 3.63 1.16
N PHE A 26 -1.93 3.15 1.64
CA PHE A 26 -1.49 1.77 1.46
C PHE A 26 -1.86 0.93 2.68
N ALA A 27 -2.23 -0.32 2.41
CA ALA A 27 -2.51 -1.31 3.42
C ALA A 27 -1.84 -2.64 3.04
N LEU A 28 -1.38 -3.38 4.04
CA LEU A 28 -0.80 -4.70 3.83
C LEU A 28 -1.17 -5.67 4.95
N GLN A 29 -1.23 -6.95 4.62
CA GLN A 29 -1.32 -8.04 5.59
C GLN A 29 0.04 -8.74 5.68
N PRO A 30 0.68 -8.79 6.86
CA PRO A 30 1.89 -9.58 7.08
C PRO A 30 1.64 -11.10 6.97
N PHE A 31 2.72 -11.89 6.84
CA PHE A 31 2.63 -13.36 6.86
C PHE A 31 2.28 -13.95 8.23
N ASP A 32 2.64 -13.24 9.30
CA ASP A 32 2.58 -13.66 10.69
C ASP A 32 1.40 -13.05 11.45
N SER A 33 0.50 -12.36 10.76
CA SER A 33 -0.66 -11.72 11.37
C SER A 33 -1.87 -11.74 10.45
N GLN A 34 -3.05 -11.92 11.04
CA GLN A 34 -4.33 -11.74 10.36
C GLN A 34 -4.72 -10.25 10.26
N SER A 35 -4.11 -9.38 11.08
CA SER A 35 -4.39 -7.95 11.09
C SER A 35 -3.67 -7.22 9.96
N TYR A 36 -4.30 -6.15 9.47
CA TYR A 36 -3.70 -5.26 8.48
C TYR A 36 -2.85 -4.19 9.15
N VAL A 37 -1.72 -3.86 8.51
CA VAL A 37 -0.99 -2.61 8.74
C VAL A 37 -1.53 -1.59 7.75
N ARG A 38 -2.08 -0.49 8.27
CA ARG A 38 -2.81 0.54 7.52
C ARG A 38 -2.24 1.93 7.78
N HIS A 39 -2.84 2.96 7.18
CA HIS A 39 -2.39 4.36 7.28
C HIS A 39 -0.94 4.54 6.80
N LEU A 40 -0.51 3.71 5.86
CA LEU A 40 0.77 3.87 5.19
C LEU A 40 0.60 4.81 4.00
N SER A 41 1.61 5.61 3.73
CA SER A 41 1.69 6.45 2.53
C SER A 41 3.13 6.46 2.05
N PHE A 42 3.33 6.44 0.74
CA PHE A 42 4.65 6.44 0.14
C PHE A 42 4.70 7.55 -0.92
N ARG A 43 5.82 8.26 -0.98
CA ARG A 43 6.04 9.35 -1.94
C ARG A 43 6.68 8.88 -3.24
N SER A 44 7.20 7.66 -3.27
CA SER A 44 7.78 7.09 -4.48
C SER A 44 7.70 5.56 -4.53
N PRO A 45 7.78 4.97 -5.74
CA PRO A 45 7.87 3.52 -5.92
C PRO A 45 9.06 2.89 -5.18
N GLU A 46 10.20 3.58 -5.10
CA GLU A 46 11.41 3.12 -4.40
C GLU A 46 11.21 3.05 -2.89
N GLU A 47 10.48 4.01 -2.32
CA GLU A 47 10.13 4.02 -0.89
C GLU A 47 9.24 2.80 -0.55
N LEU A 48 8.19 2.59 -1.35
CA LEU A 48 7.32 1.41 -1.23
C LEU A 48 8.14 0.13 -1.37
N ARG A 49 8.97 0.02 -2.43
CA ARG A 49 9.81 -1.16 -2.69
C ARG A 49 10.71 -1.48 -1.51
N ARG A 50 11.41 -0.48 -0.96
CA ARG A 50 12.29 -0.66 0.20
C ARG A 50 11.53 -1.21 1.41
N TYR A 51 10.32 -0.69 1.65
CA TYR A 51 9.47 -1.13 2.75
C TYR A 51 9.07 -2.60 2.58
N ILE A 52 8.49 -2.95 1.42
CA ILE A 52 7.94 -4.30 1.18
C ILE A 52 9.03 -5.34 0.88
N SER A 53 10.24 -4.95 0.45
CA SER A 53 11.34 -5.91 0.31
C SER A 53 11.91 -6.35 1.66
N GLN A 54 11.95 -5.43 2.64
CA GLN A 54 12.40 -5.73 4.01
C GLN A 54 11.34 -6.52 4.79
N LYS A 55 10.07 -6.18 4.59
CA LYS A 55 8.92 -6.84 5.24
C LYS A 55 7.92 -7.25 4.16
N PRO A 56 8.16 -8.37 3.45
CA PRO A 56 7.27 -8.82 2.38
C PRO A 56 5.85 -9.04 2.89
N PRO A 57 4.84 -8.42 2.25
CA PRO A 57 3.45 -8.62 2.62
C PRO A 57 2.90 -9.91 2.00
N LEU A 58 1.98 -10.57 2.70
CA LEU A 58 1.15 -11.64 2.12
C LEU A 58 0.12 -11.04 1.14
N HIS A 59 -0.49 -9.92 1.53
CA HIS A 59 -1.39 -9.14 0.69
C HIS A 59 -1.01 -7.66 0.72
N LEU A 60 -1.07 -7.00 -0.43
CA LEU A 60 -0.72 -5.58 -0.60
C LEU A 60 -1.83 -4.87 -1.37
N TYR A 61 -2.28 -3.73 -0.85
CA TYR A 61 -3.37 -2.92 -1.39
C TYR A 61 -3.02 -1.43 -1.33
N TYR A 62 -3.69 -0.65 -2.16
CA TYR A 62 -3.80 0.79 -2.00
C TYR A 62 -5.27 1.21 -2.14
N SER A 63 -5.65 2.35 -1.56
CA SER A 63 -7.02 2.84 -1.59
C SER A 63 -7.45 3.30 -2.98
N SER A 64 -8.69 3.00 -3.36
CA SER A 64 -9.35 3.68 -4.49
C SER A 64 -9.59 5.15 -4.21
N ALA A 65 -9.77 5.51 -2.93
CA ALA A 65 -9.90 6.89 -2.49
C ALA A 65 -8.56 7.64 -2.54
N VAL A 66 -8.67 8.94 -2.85
CA VAL A 66 -7.59 9.91 -2.87
C VAL A 66 -7.78 10.86 -1.68
N TYR A 67 -6.71 11.09 -0.91
CA TYR A 67 -6.70 11.86 0.33
C TYR A 67 -5.67 12.99 0.28
N LEU A 68 -5.88 14.04 1.07
CA LEU A 68 -4.85 15.06 1.33
C LEU A 68 -3.76 14.55 2.28
N GLN A 69 -4.15 13.77 3.30
CA GLN A 69 -3.24 13.18 4.29
C GLN A 69 -3.53 11.68 4.46
N PRO A 70 -3.02 10.80 3.57
CA PRO A 70 -3.42 9.39 3.56
C PRO A 70 -3.05 8.60 4.83
N SER A 71 -1.98 9.05 5.52
CA SER A 71 -1.50 8.46 6.77
C SER A 71 -2.23 8.96 8.02
N ALA A 72 -3.18 9.90 7.90
CA ALA A 72 -3.91 10.40 9.06
C ALA A 72 -4.74 9.27 9.72
N PRO A 73 -4.82 9.25 11.06
CA PRO A 73 -5.49 8.17 11.79
C PRO A 73 -7.02 8.24 11.68
N SER A 74 -7.59 9.44 11.58
CA SER A 74 -9.04 9.64 11.47
C SER A 74 -9.45 10.00 10.05
N MET A 75 -10.68 9.64 9.66
CA MET A 75 -11.18 9.89 8.30
C MET A 75 -11.34 11.38 7.99
N ASP A 76 -11.75 12.17 8.98
CA ASP A 76 -11.93 13.62 8.84
C ASP A 76 -10.59 14.30 8.57
N GLU A 77 -9.53 13.88 9.26
CA GLU A 77 -8.17 14.40 9.06
C GLU A 77 -7.56 14.00 7.72
N LYS A 78 -7.97 12.85 7.13
CA LYS A 78 -7.45 12.42 5.83
C LYS A 78 -7.76 13.40 4.71
N GLY A 79 -8.88 14.14 4.80
CA GLY A 79 -9.30 15.08 3.77
C GLY A 79 -9.54 14.39 2.42
N TRP A 80 -10.61 13.59 2.33
CA TRP A 80 -11.01 12.90 1.10
C TRP A 80 -11.22 13.87 -0.07
N ARG A 81 -10.72 13.52 -1.25
CA ARG A 81 -10.78 14.33 -2.48
C ARG A 81 -11.61 13.70 -3.60
N GLY A 82 -11.74 12.39 -3.59
CA GLY A 82 -12.33 11.62 -4.69
C GLY A 82 -11.99 10.14 -4.57
N SER A 83 -12.50 9.35 -5.49
CA SER A 83 -12.14 7.93 -5.58
C SER A 83 -12.33 7.38 -6.99
N ASP A 84 -11.55 6.36 -7.31
CA ASP A 84 -11.75 5.55 -8.50
C ASP A 84 -13.07 4.78 -8.43
N LEU A 85 -13.65 4.46 -9.59
CA LEU A 85 -14.80 3.57 -9.71
C LEU A 85 -14.31 2.13 -9.90
N LEU A 86 -14.68 1.24 -8.98
CA LEU A 86 -14.25 -0.17 -8.99
C LEU A 86 -15.44 -1.11 -9.15
N PHE A 87 -15.21 -2.24 -9.81
CA PHE A 87 -16.14 -3.37 -9.93
C PHE A 87 -15.40 -4.67 -9.60
N ASP A 88 -16.07 -5.57 -8.90
CA ASP A 88 -15.62 -6.94 -8.59
C ASP A 88 -16.80 -7.89 -8.86
N ILE A 89 -16.53 -9.06 -9.46
CA ILE A 89 -17.56 -9.96 -10.02
C ILE A 89 -17.65 -11.25 -9.22
#